data_AF-A0A7W0A6F7-F1
#
_entry.id   AF-A0A7W0A6F7-F1
#
_cell.length_a   1.000
_cell.length_b   1.000
_cell.length_c   1.000
_cell.angle_alpha   90.00
_cell.angle_beta   90.00
_cell.angle_gamma   90.00
#
_symmetry.space_group_name_H-M   'P 1'
#
loop_
_entity.id
_entity.type
_entity.pdbx_description
1 polymer ?
#
loop_
_entity_poly.entity_id
_entity_poly.type
_entity_poly.pdbx_seq_one_letter_code
_entity_poly.pdbx_strand_id
1 'polypeptide(L)'
;RRAEQRARELLRSCVNDEEWEMYRDLGFIRVPGGLTPLDGSAADYAYLIYPHKPVVAFVPSTSELLSEYCVEFPDLTGAIARTRLPDSDDVLAKWMALTGDERRLIADSNMHLPGRQVDPGRIRRDLWRLSEWDRQRGRSGPAAASAS
;
A
#
# COMPACT_ATOMS: atom_id res chain seq x y z
N ARG A 1 -4.04 -19.01 -12.06
CA ARG A 1 -3.84 -20.00 -10.97
C ARG A 1 -5.03 -19.92 -10.03
N ARG A 2 -5.63 -21.05 -9.60
CA ARG A 2 -6.79 -21.07 -8.69
C ARG A 2 -6.52 -20.36 -7.34
N ALA A 3 -5.29 -20.44 -6.83
CA ALA A 3 -4.89 -19.77 -5.59
C ALA A 3 -4.99 -18.23 -5.69
N GLU A 4 -4.48 -17.65 -6.77
CA GLU A 4 -4.56 -16.20 -7.02
C GLU A 4 -6.01 -15.71 -7.19
N GLN A 5 -6.89 -16.51 -7.81
CA GLN A 5 -8.30 -16.13 -7.94
C GLN A 5 -8.98 -16.02 -6.57
N ARG A 6 -8.73 -16.98 -5.67
CA ARG A 6 -9.24 -16.93 -4.30
C ARG A 6 -8.66 -15.77 -3.50
N ALA A 7 -7.36 -15.53 -3.63
CA ALA A 7 -6.69 -14.41 -2.98
C ALA A 7 -7.27 -13.05 -3.44
N ARG A 8 -7.61 -12.92 -4.73
CA ARG A 8 -8.31 -11.74 -5.28
C ARG A 8 -9.71 -11.57 -4.72
N GLU A 9 -10.48 -12.65 -4.63
CA GLU A 9 -11.83 -12.64 -4.05
C GLU A 9 -11.78 -12.22 -2.59
N LEU A 10 -10.80 -12.73 -1.83
CA LEU A 10 -10.58 -12.36 -0.44
C LEU A 10 -10.19 -10.89 -0.31
N LEU A 11 -9.18 -10.43 -1.07
CA LEU A 11 -8.77 -9.03 -1.09
C LEU A 11 -9.97 -8.12 -1.37
N ARG A 12 -10.75 -8.41 -2.41
CA ARG A 12 -11.98 -7.66 -2.76
C ARG A 12 -13.00 -7.60 -1.63
N SER A 13 -13.10 -8.64 -0.80
CA SER A 13 -14.04 -8.67 0.33
C SER A 13 -13.56 -7.88 1.55
N CYS A 14 -12.26 -7.62 1.66
CA CYS A 14 -11.66 -6.95 2.81
C CYS A 14 -11.46 -5.45 2.60
N VAL A 15 -11.11 -5.04 1.38
CA VAL A 15 -10.84 -3.64 1.03
C VAL A 15 -12.09 -2.95 0.51
N ASN A 16 -12.12 -1.63 0.51
CA ASN A 16 -13.25 -0.89 -0.07
C ASN A 16 -13.23 -0.94 -1.61
N ASP A 17 -14.33 -0.50 -2.25
CA ASP A 17 -14.45 -0.55 -3.72
C ASP A 17 -13.35 0.24 -4.45
N GLU A 18 -12.90 1.37 -3.89
CA GLU A 18 -11.82 2.18 -4.47
C GLU A 18 -10.49 1.44 -4.44
N GLU A 19 -10.12 0.89 -3.28
CA GLU A 19 -8.89 0.13 -3.09
C GLU A 19 -8.88 -1.11 -4.00
N TRP A 20 -10.02 -1.78 -4.13
CA TRP A 20 -10.18 -2.91 -5.04
C TRP A 20 -10.01 -2.50 -6.51
N GLU A 21 -10.68 -1.43 -6.95
CA GLU A 21 -10.53 -0.92 -8.32
C GLU A 21 -9.10 -0.48 -8.61
N MET A 22 -8.44 0.17 -7.64
CA MET A 22 -7.05 0.58 -7.77
C MET A 22 -6.13 -0.63 -7.93
N TYR A 23 -6.31 -1.66 -7.12
CA TYR A 23 -5.54 -2.90 -7.26
C TYR A 23 -5.78 -3.56 -8.62
N ARG A 24 -7.05 -3.66 -9.05
CA ARG A 24 -7.44 -4.26 -10.33
C ARG A 24 -6.83 -3.52 -11.53
N ASP A 25 -6.87 -2.19 -11.50
CA ASP A 25 -6.50 -1.35 -12.65
C ASP A 25 -5.00 -0.99 -12.67
N LEU A 26 -4.39 -0.77 -11.50
CA LEU A 26 -3.01 -0.28 -11.35
C LEU A 26 -2.03 -1.35 -10.87
N GLY A 27 -2.52 -2.41 -10.21
CA GLY A 27 -1.72 -3.48 -9.62
C GLY A 27 -1.15 -3.18 -8.23
N PHE A 28 -1.65 -2.13 -7.57
CA PHE A 28 -1.27 -1.69 -6.22
C PHE A 28 -2.41 -0.91 -5.57
N ILE A 29 -2.33 -0.68 -4.26
CA ILE A 29 -3.32 0.10 -3.48
C ILE A 29 -2.63 1.32 -2.86
N ARG A 30 -3.34 2.45 -2.81
CA ARG A 30 -2.99 3.63 -2.01
C ARG A 30 -3.76 3.59 -0.69
N VAL A 31 -3.05 3.69 0.43
CA VAL A 31 -3.64 3.84 1.77
C VAL A 31 -3.18 5.18 2.36
N PRO A 32 -4.08 6.07 2.81
CA PRO A 32 -3.67 7.31 3.47
C PRO A 32 -2.95 7.03 4.80
N GLY A 33 -2.03 7.90 5.19
CA GLY A 33 -1.40 7.83 6.50
C GLY A 33 -2.41 8.07 7.62
N GLY A 34 -2.31 7.30 8.70
CA GLY A 34 -3.19 7.41 9.87
C GLY A 34 -2.53 8.17 11.03
N LEU A 35 -1.20 8.31 11.06
CA LEU A 35 -0.53 9.07 12.11
C LEU A 35 -0.75 10.58 11.89
N THR A 36 -1.68 11.14 12.65
CA THR A 36 -1.87 12.58 12.79
C THR A 36 -0.60 13.23 13.32
N PRO A 37 -0.05 14.26 12.65
CA PRO A 37 1.04 15.05 13.18
C PRO A 37 0.69 15.72 14.51
N LEU A 38 1.71 16.12 15.28
CA LEU A 38 1.54 16.67 16.64
C LEU A 38 0.69 17.95 16.68
N ASP A 39 0.59 18.67 15.56
CA ASP A 39 -0.22 19.87 15.42
C ASP A 39 -1.70 19.60 15.10
N GLY A 40 -2.09 18.32 14.98
CA GLY A 40 -3.46 17.91 14.71
C GLY A 40 -3.89 18.03 13.25
N SER A 41 -2.98 18.29 12.31
CA SER A 41 -3.31 18.30 10.88
C SER A 41 -3.67 16.89 10.37
N ALA A 42 -4.31 16.80 9.21
CA ALA A 42 -4.37 15.52 8.52
C ALA A 42 -2.94 15.08 8.14
N ALA A 43 -2.70 13.77 8.08
CA ALA A 43 -1.46 13.24 7.56
C ALA A 43 -1.34 13.57 6.07
N ASP A 44 -0.31 14.34 5.70
CA ASP A 44 -0.04 14.74 4.31
C ASP A 44 0.74 13.67 3.51
N TYR A 45 0.72 12.42 3.98
CA TYR A 45 1.39 11.30 3.34
C TYR A 45 0.45 10.12 3.13
N ALA A 46 0.82 9.24 2.21
CA ALA A 46 0.14 8.01 1.90
C ALA A 46 1.15 6.91 1.59
N TYR A 47 0.65 5.68 1.52
CA TYR A 47 1.43 4.49 1.22
C TYR A 47 0.98 3.85 -0.08
N LEU A 48 1.92 3.35 -0.86
CA LEU A 48 1.68 2.42 -1.95
C LEU A 48 2.00 1.00 -1.48
N ILE A 49 1.02 0.11 -1.62
CA ILE A 49 1.15 -1.30 -1.30
C ILE A 49 1.22 -2.09 -2.60
N TYR A 50 2.38 -2.68 -2.85
CA TYR A 50 2.66 -3.51 -4.01
C TYR A 50 2.75 -4.99 -3.64
N PRO A 51 2.36 -5.88 -4.56
CA PRO A 51 2.73 -7.29 -4.46
C PRO A 51 4.24 -7.44 -4.36
N HIS A 52 4.68 -8.05 -3.26
CA HIS A 52 6.04 -8.54 -3.02
C HIS A 52 7.15 -7.52 -3.20
N LYS A 53 6.83 -6.25 -2.94
CA LYS A 53 7.80 -5.17 -2.79
C LYS A 53 7.55 -4.45 -1.46
N PRO A 54 8.47 -3.58 -1.03
CA PRO A 54 8.23 -2.71 0.11
C PRO A 54 6.95 -1.89 -0.03
N VAL A 55 6.39 -1.53 1.12
CA VAL A 55 5.41 -0.45 1.21
C VAL A 55 6.16 0.87 1.01
N VAL A 56 5.70 1.72 0.11
CA VAL A 56 6.37 2.99 -0.20
C VAL A 56 5.56 4.14 0.36
N ALA A 57 6.13 4.92 1.27
CA ALA A 57 5.52 6.17 1.73
C ALA A 57 5.85 7.34 0.78
N PHE A 58 4.86 8.18 0.52
CA PHE A 58 5.00 9.35 -0.35
C PHE A 58 4.03 10.47 0.06
N VAL A 59 4.29 11.69 -0.42
CA VAL A 59 3.42 12.86 -0.24
C VAL A 59 2.52 13.00 -1.48
N PRO A 60 1.18 12.89 -1.37
CA PRO A 60 0.29 12.95 -2.53
C PRO A 60 0.32 14.26 -3.31
N SER A 61 0.52 15.39 -2.63
CA SER A 61 0.51 16.72 -3.26
C SER A 61 1.75 16.99 -4.12
N THR A 62 2.90 16.42 -3.77
CA THR A 62 4.19 16.66 -4.46
C THR A 62 4.71 15.42 -5.19
N SER A 63 4.14 14.23 -4.93
CA SER A 63 4.69 12.94 -5.36
C SER A 63 6.11 12.67 -4.83
N GLU A 64 6.51 13.33 -3.74
CA GLU A 64 7.79 13.10 -3.07
C GLU A 64 7.80 11.75 -2.36
N LEU A 65 8.87 10.97 -2.53
CA LEU A 65 9.04 9.67 -1.87
C LEU A 65 9.72 9.88 -0.53
N LEU A 66 9.14 9.31 0.53
CA LEU A 66 9.63 9.46 1.89
C LEU A 66 10.52 8.27 2.28
N SER A 67 9.95 7.06 2.24
CA SER A 67 10.59 5.85 2.75
C SER A 67 10.10 4.58 2.04
N GLU A 68 10.92 3.54 2.08
CA GLU A 68 10.56 2.15 1.74
C GLU A 68 10.54 1.30 3.01
N TYR A 69 9.39 0.71 3.34
CA TYR A 69 9.23 -0.20 4.48
C TYR A 69 9.19 -1.64 4.00
N CYS A 70 10.28 -2.36 4.25
CA CYS A 70 10.38 -3.77 3.91
C CYS A 70 9.71 -4.57 5.03
N VAL A 71 8.46 -4.97 4.78
CA VAL A 71 7.67 -5.74 5.73
C VAL A 71 8.00 -7.21 5.57
N GLU A 72 8.53 -7.80 6.64
CA GLU A 72 8.68 -9.24 6.78
C GLU A 72 7.56 -9.74 7.69
N PHE A 73 6.92 -10.86 7.33
CA PHE A 73 5.88 -11.48 8.15
C PHE A 73 6.49 -12.69 8.87
N PRO A 74 6.96 -12.54 10.13
CA PRO A 74 7.69 -13.60 10.84
C PRO A 74 6.82 -14.82 11.14
N ASP A 75 5.49 -14.67 11.20
CA ASP A 75 4.55 -15.74 11.57
C ASP A 75 4.29 -16.76 10.44
N LEU A 76 4.88 -16.60 9.27
CA LEU A 76 4.92 -17.65 8.25
C LEU A 76 5.93 -18.74 8.66
N THR A 77 5.59 -19.53 9.68
CA THR A 77 6.38 -20.69 10.10
C THR A 77 5.96 -21.95 9.32
N GLY A 78 6.94 -22.67 8.74
CA GLY A 78 6.72 -23.95 8.05
C GLY A 78 6.78 -23.90 6.51
N ALA A 79 6.19 -24.90 5.84
CA ALA A 79 6.31 -25.10 4.38
C ALA A 79 5.83 -23.91 3.52
N ILE A 80 4.94 -23.06 4.07
CA ILE A 80 4.42 -21.84 3.42
C ILE A 80 5.51 -20.76 3.34
N ALA A 81 6.47 -20.71 4.27
CA ALA A 81 7.58 -19.76 4.27
C ALA A 81 8.46 -19.86 3.01
N ARG A 82 8.49 -21.02 2.35
CA ARG A 82 9.30 -21.27 1.14
C ARG A 82 8.57 -20.93 -0.16
N THR A 83 7.26 -20.77 -0.10
CA THR A 83 6.42 -20.41 -1.25
C THR A 83 5.96 -18.98 -1.08
N ARG A 84 6.41 -18.12 -1.99
CA ARG A 84 5.90 -16.75 -2.13
C ARG A 84 4.37 -16.78 -2.12
N LEU A 85 3.77 -15.96 -1.24
CA LEU A 85 2.32 -15.78 -1.18
C LEU A 85 1.76 -15.44 -2.58
N PRO A 86 0.48 -15.69 -2.85
CA PRO A 86 -0.20 -15.06 -3.98
C PRO A 86 -0.05 -13.53 -3.94
N ASP A 87 -0.09 -12.89 -5.11
CA ASP A 87 0.14 -11.44 -5.22
C ASP A 87 -0.90 -10.66 -4.39
N SER A 88 -2.17 -11.11 -4.42
CA SER A 88 -3.27 -10.48 -3.69
C SER A 88 -3.20 -10.70 -2.18
N ASP A 89 -2.72 -11.87 -1.72
CA ASP A 89 -2.58 -12.19 -0.29
C ASP A 89 -1.48 -11.35 0.36
N ASP A 90 -0.36 -11.15 -0.36
CA ASP A 90 0.74 -10.31 0.11
C ASP A 90 0.32 -8.84 0.25
N VAL A 91 -0.48 -8.33 -0.69
CA VAL A 91 -1.09 -6.99 -0.60
C VAL A 91 -2.07 -6.91 0.57
N LEU A 92 -2.94 -7.91 0.72
CA LEU A 92 -3.90 -7.96 1.83
C LEU A 92 -3.19 -7.97 3.18
N ALA A 93 -2.14 -8.77 3.35
CA ALA A 93 -1.39 -8.85 4.59
C ALA A 93 -0.76 -7.50 4.96
N LYS A 94 -0.14 -6.81 3.99
CA LYS A 94 0.42 -5.46 4.21
C LYS A 94 -0.66 -4.44 4.52
N TRP A 95 -1.78 -4.50 3.82
CA TRP A 95 -2.91 -3.61 4.06
C TRP A 95 -3.47 -3.79 5.47
N MET A 96 -3.72 -5.03 5.90
CA MET A 96 -4.21 -5.33 7.25
C MET A 96 -3.24 -4.90 8.34
N ALA A 97 -1.94 -5.10 8.13
CA ALA A 97 -0.92 -4.68 9.09
C ALA A 97 -0.86 -3.14 9.19
N LEU A 98 -0.99 -2.43 8.06
CA LEU A 98 -0.98 -0.97 8.02
C LEU A 98 -2.24 -0.35 8.63
N THR A 99 -3.42 -0.88 8.32
CA THR A 99 -4.70 -0.34 8.82
C THR A 99 -5.01 -0.77 10.26
N GLY A 100 -4.45 -1.89 10.72
CA GLY A 100 -4.60 -2.38 12.09
C GLY A 100 -3.69 -1.66 13.10
N ASP A 101 -2.41 -1.51 12.78
CA ASP A 101 -1.43 -0.81 13.63
C ASP A 101 -0.26 -0.29 12.79
N GLU A 102 -0.48 0.86 12.17
CA GLU A 102 0.51 1.56 11.34
C GLU A 102 1.84 1.77 12.08
N ARG A 103 1.78 2.18 13.36
CA ARG A 103 2.98 2.50 14.14
C ARG A 103 3.82 1.26 14.38
N ARG A 104 3.18 0.12 14.66
CA ARG A 104 3.86 -1.17 14.80
C ARG A 104 4.44 -1.65 13.49
N LEU A 105 3.72 -1.53 12.37
CA LEU A 105 4.27 -1.89 11.06
C LEU A 105 5.55 -1.11 10.76
N ILE A 106 5.55 0.21 10.99
CA ILE A 106 6.73 1.04 10.78
C ILE A 106 7.87 0.58 11.69
N ALA A 107 7.60 0.35 12.98
CA ALA A 107 8.60 -0.05 13.97
C ALA A 107 9.23 -1.42 13.70
N ASP A 108 8.44 -2.39 13.23
CA ASP A 108 8.88 -3.76 12.96
C ASP A 108 9.48 -3.93 11.54
N SER A 109 9.32 -2.92 10.68
CA SER A 109 9.82 -2.98 9.29
C SER A 109 11.28 -2.56 9.14
N ASN A 110 11.96 -3.17 8.18
CA ASN A 110 13.28 -2.69 7.74
C ASN A 110 13.10 -1.47 6.84
N MET A 111 13.29 -0.27 7.42
CA MET A 111 13.17 1.01 6.71
C MET A 111 14.41 1.31 5.87
N HIS A 112 14.19 1.69 4.61
CA HIS A 112 15.22 2.16 3.70
C HIS A 112 14.84 3.49 3.05
N LEU A 113 15.85 4.22 2.59
CA LEU A 113 15.64 5.36 1.68
C LEU A 113 15.07 4.87 0.34
N PRO A 114 14.24 5.69 -0.34
CA PRO A 114 13.71 5.37 -1.66
C PRO A 114 14.82 5.03 -2.67
N GLY A 115 14.61 3.99 -3.46
CA GLY A 115 15.56 3.50 -4.47
C GLY A 115 16.42 2.33 -4.01
N ARG A 116 16.26 1.83 -2.78
CA ARG A 116 16.98 0.64 -2.29
C ARG A 116 16.47 -0.63 -2.96
N GLN A 117 15.16 -0.86 -2.97
CA GLN A 117 14.56 -2.09 -3.52
C GLN A 117 13.66 -1.82 -4.72
N VAL A 118 13.09 -0.62 -4.83
CA VAL A 118 12.22 -0.26 -5.96
C VAL A 118 12.82 0.93 -6.69
N ASP A 119 12.97 0.80 -8.00
CA ASP A 119 13.42 1.92 -8.85
C ASP A 119 12.50 3.15 -8.68
N PRO A 120 13.03 4.32 -8.26
CA PRO A 120 12.24 5.54 -8.10
C PRO A 120 11.60 5.99 -9.41
N GLY A 121 12.22 5.70 -10.56
CA GLY A 121 11.63 5.98 -11.88
C GLY A 121 10.36 5.17 -12.14
N ARG A 122 10.29 3.93 -11.66
CA ARG A 122 9.08 3.12 -11.65
C ARG A 122 8.02 3.69 -10.73
N ILE A 123 8.36 4.07 -9.50
CA ILE A 123 7.38 4.63 -8.55
C ILE A 123 6.79 5.94 -9.09
N ARG A 124 7.61 6.83 -9.64
CA ARG A 124 7.13 8.09 -10.25
C ARG A 124 6.15 7.84 -11.40
N ARG A 125 6.41 6.85 -12.26
CA ARG A 125 5.46 6.44 -13.29
C ARG A 125 4.16 5.91 -12.70
N ASP A 126 4.24 5.13 -11.63
CA ASP A 126 3.08 4.57 -10.94
C ASP A 126 2.23 5.68 -10.27
N LEU A 127 2.87 6.68 -9.66
CA LEU A 127 2.21 7.88 -9.12
C LEU A 127 1.53 8.71 -10.21
N TRP A 128 2.16 8.85 -11.39
CA TRP A 128 1.51 9.47 -12.54
C TRP A 128 0.28 8.68 -12.99
N ARG A 129 0.38 7.35 -13.09
CA ARG A 129 -0.77 6.48 -13.43
C ARG A 129 -1.90 6.61 -12.42
N LEU A 130 -1.57 6.72 -11.13
CA LEU A 130 -2.54 6.96 -10.06
C LEU A 130 -3.24 8.31 -10.20
N SER A 131 -2.50 9.38 -10.49
CA SER A 131 -3.08 10.72 -10.72
C SER A 131 -4.04 10.74 -11.92
N GLU A 132 -3.68 10.08 -13.01
CA GLU A 132 -4.57 9.95 -14.18
C GLU A 132 -5.80 9.09 -13.85
N TRP A 133 -5.63 8.02 -13.08
CA TRP A 133 -6.74 7.15 -12.64
C TRP A 133 -7.74 7.91 -11.77
N ASP A 134 -7.25 8.75 -10.83
CA ASP A 134 -8.06 9.64 -9.99
C ASP A 134 -8.82 10.65 -10.88
N ARG A 135 -8.11 11.31 -11.81
CA ARG A 135 -8.70 12.34 -12.70
C ARG A 135 -9.82 11.78 -13.58
N GLN A 136 -9.63 10.60 -14.16
CA GLN A 136 -10.64 9.95 -15.01
C GLN A 136 -11.95 9.65 -14.27
N ARG A 137 -11.89 9.50 -12.94
CA ARG A 137 -13.04 9.23 -12.07
C ARG A 137 -13.61 10.51 -11.44
N GLY A 138 -13.16 11.69 -11.86
CA GLY A 138 -13.56 12.97 -11.29
C GLY A 138 -13.04 13.19 -9.87
N ARG A 139 -12.02 12.43 -9.45
CA ARG A 139 -11.41 12.53 -8.12
C ARG A 139 -10.20 13.45 -8.23
N SER A 140 -10.26 14.58 -7.53
CA SER A 140 -9.14 15.52 -7.41
C SER A 140 -8.90 15.77 -5.91
N GLY A 141 -7.85 15.17 -5.33
CA GLY A 141 -7.42 15.43 -3.95
C GLY A 141 -7.68 14.29 -2.94
N PRO A 142 -6.90 14.22 -1.85
CA PRO A 142 -6.85 13.05 -0.96
C PRO A 142 -8.19 12.81 -0.27
N ALA A 143 -8.67 11.57 -0.36
CA ALA A 143 -9.82 11.10 0.41
C ALA A 143 -9.48 11.17 1.91
N ALA A 144 -9.92 12.26 2.55
CA ALA A 144 -9.97 12.36 3.99
C ALA A 144 -10.87 11.24 4.54
N ALA A 145 -10.37 10.57 5.57
CA ALA A 145 -10.97 9.42 6.20
C ALA A 145 -12.45 9.61 6.56
N SER A 146 -13.29 8.75 6.01
CA SER A 146 -14.63 8.45 6.56
C SER A 146 -14.44 7.57 7.79
N ALA A 147 -14.29 8.18 8.97
CA ALA A 147 -14.48 7.48 10.23
C ALA A 147 -15.99 7.25 10.43
N SER A 148 -16.38 5.99 10.60
CA SER A 148 -17.66 5.57 11.19
C SER A 148 -17.40 5.03 12.58
#